data_AF-A0A7X8RX61-F1
#
_entry.id   AF-A0A7X8RX61-F1
#
_cell.length_a   1.000
_cell.length_b   1.000
_cell.length_c   1.000
_cell.angle_alpha   90.00
_cell.angle_beta   90.00
_cell.angle_gamma   90.00
#
_symmetry.space_group_name_H-M   'P 1'
#
loop_
_entity.id
_entity.type
_entity.pdbx_description
1 polymer ?
#
loop_
_entity_poly.entity_id
_entity_poly.type
_entity_poly.pdbx_seq_one_letter_code
_entity_poly.pdbx_strand_id
1 'polypeptide(L)' 'MSRPVPFCWYELMTSDDEGAADFDQAVVGWSFSAPDPQSPMDYRMIARSDCGANGGALTLIAEMQA' A
#
# COMPACT_ATOMS: atom_id res chain seq x y z
N MET A 1 12.67 -1.89 -29.37
CA MET A 1 11.23 -2.13 -29.16
C MET A 1 10.99 -2.25 -27.66
N SER A 2 10.13 -1.42 -27.07
CA SER A 2 9.77 -1.56 -25.66
C SER A 2 8.85 -2.77 -25.51
N ARG A 3 9.21 -3.74 -24.65
CA ARG A 3 8.32 -4.85 -24.28
C ARG A 3 7.44 -4.34 -23.13
N PRO A 4 6.12 -4.28 -23.27
CA PRO A 4 5.26 -3.78 -22.21
C PRO A 4 5.46 -4.63 -20.96
N VAL A 5 5.71 -3.96 -19.83
CA VAL A 5 5.67 -4.61 -18.52
C VAL A 5 4.19 -4.85 -18.20
N PRO A 6 3.77 -6.10 -17.91
CA PRO A 6 2.40 -6.36 -17.51
C PRO A 6 2.10 -5.59 -16.22
N PHE A 7 0.86 -5.10 -16.11
CA PHE A 7 0.38 -4.51 -14.87
C PHE A 7 0.53 -5.52 -13.73
N CYS A 8 1.14 -5.08 -12.63
CA CYS A 8 1.26 -5.84 -11.39
C CYS A 8 0.73 -4.97 -10.25
N TRP A 9 0.01 -5.60 -9.34
CA TRP A 9 -0.47 -4.98 -8.11
C TRP A 9 0.33 -5.56 -6.95
N TYR A 10 0.92 -4.68 -6.12
CA TYR A 10 1.68 -5.09 -4.95
C TYR A 10 0.80 -5.01 -3.71
N GLU A 11 0.96 -5.98 -2.81
CA GLU A 11 0.30 -6.00 -1.51
C GLU A 11 1.34 -5.94 -0.40
N LEU A 12 1.20 -4.94 0.47
CA LEU A 12 1.94 -4.84 1.72
C LEU A 12 1.03 -5.28 2.86
N MET A 13 1.44 -6.29 3.60
CA MET A 13 0.78 -6.67 4.86
C MET A 13 1.73 -6.33 6.01
N THR A 14 1.32 -5.43 6.89
CA THR A 14 2.20 -4.93 7.98
C THR A 14 1.41 -4.73 9.27
N SER A 15 2.07 -4.85 10.41
CA SER A 15 1.50 -4.46 11.71
C SER A 15 1.56 -2.95 11.96
N ASP A 16 2.33 -2.23 11.16
CA ASP A 16 2.64 -0.81 11.30
C ASP A 16 2.52 -0.14 9.93
N ASP A 17 1.31 0.29 9.60
CA ASP A 17 0.98 0.96 8.34
C ASP A 17 1.38 2.44 8.34
N GLU A 18 1.34 3.11 9.49
CA GLU A 18 1.82 4.50 9.63
C GLU A 18 3.33 4.58 9.41
N GLY A 19 4.10 3.71 10.07
CA GLY A 19 5.55 3.63 9.87
C GLY A 19 5.94 3.25 8.44
N ALA A 20 5.17 2.34 7.80
CA ALA A 20 5.37 2.01 6.39
C ALA A 20 5.10 3.19 5.47
N ALA A 21 4.01 3.93 5.70
CA ALA A 21 3.67 5.12 4.92
C ALA A 21 4.75 6.19 5.04
N ASP A 22 5.24 6.48 6.25
CA ASP A 22 6.32 7.44 6.49
C ASP A 22 7.62 7.03 5.78
N PHE A 23 7.98 5.74 5.86
CA PHE A 23 9.15 5.19 5.20
C PHE A 23 9.05 5.28 3.67
N ASP A 24 7.96 4.80 3.09
CA ASP A 24 7.76 4.79 1.63
C ASP A 24 7.64 6.21 1.08
N GLN A 25 7.06 7.14 1.83
CA GLN A 25 7.07 8.55 1.49
C GLN A 25 8.49 9.10 1.45
N ALA A 26 9.32 8.80 2.47
CA ALA A 26 10.68 9.31 2.55
C ALA A 26 11.61 8.71 1.48
N VAL A 27 11.43 7.44 1.12
CA VAL A 27 12.35 6.71 0.25
C VAL A 27 11.94 6.76 -1.22
N VAL A 28 10.65 6.59 -1.53
CA VAL A 28 10.14 6.49 -2.91
C VAL A 28 9.05 7.51 -3.24
N GLY A 29 8.61 8.32 -2.28
CA GLY A 29 7.59 9.35 -2.48
C GLY A 29 6.19 8.79 -2.70
N TRP A 30 5.90 7.59 -2.20
CA TRP A 30 4.54 7.04 -2.19
C TRP A 30 3.78 7.53 -0.96
N SER A 31 2.45 7.56 -1.06
CA SER A 31 1.56 7.92 0.05
C SER A 31 0.45 6.89 0.19
N PHE A 32 -0.04 6.73 1.40
CA PHE A 32 -1.10 5.77 1.70
C PHE A 32 -2.40 6.54 1.86
N SER A 33 -3.49 6.03 1.29
CA SER A 33 -4.81 6.65 1.45
C SER A 33 -5.33 6.47 2.87
N ALA A 34 -6.42 7.17 3.19
CA ALA A 34 -7.27 6.77 4.30
C ALA A 34 -7.77 5.32 4.10
N PRO A 35 -8.16 4.62 5.20
CA PRO A 35 -8.76 3.29 5.11
C PRO A 35 -9.95 3.28 4.16
N ASP A 36 -10.04 2.23 3.34
CA ASP A 36 -11.17 2.00 2.44
C ASP A 36 -12.45 1.77 3.28
N PRO A 37 -13.46 2.65 3.20
CA PRO A 37 -14.69 2.52 3.97
C PRO A 37 -15.54 1.29 3.57
N GLN A 38 -15.25 0.65 2.44
CA GLN A 38 -15.93 -0.57 1.99
C GLN A 38 -15.19 -1.85 2.41
N SER A 39 -13.98 -1.73 2.94
CA SER A 39 -13.19 -2.87 3.40
C SER A 39 -13.58 -3.24 4.84
N PRO A 40 -13.75 -4.54 5.15
CA PRO A 40 -13.94 -5.00 6.53
C PRO A 40 -12.66 -4.95 7.37
N MET A 41 -11.51 -4.74 6.74
CA MET A 41 -10.19 -4.62 7.35
C MET A 41 -9.61 -3.23 7.07
N ASP A 42 -8.63 -2.77 7.85
CA ASP A 42 -7.89 -1.54 7.53
C ASP A 42 -7.02 -1.78 6.29
N TYR A 43 -7.61 -1.46 5.14
CA TYR A 43 -7.00 -1.58 3.83
C TYR A 43 -6.85 -0.20 3.22
N ARG A 44 -5.67 0.13 2.72
CA ARG A 44 -5.29 1.44 2.20
C ARG A 44 -4.68 1.30 0.82
N MET A 45 -4.90 2.30 -0.02
CA MET A 45 -4.33 2.32 -1.36
C MET A 45 -2.98 3.05 -1.34
N ILE A 46 -1.97 2.46 -1.94
CA ILE A 46 -0.65 3.06 -2.11
C ILE A 46 -0.66 3.86 -3.41
N ALA A 47 -0.54 5.17 -3.28
CA ALA A 47 -0.50 6.13 -4.38
C ALA A 47 0.94 6.60 -4.63
N ARG A 48 1.28 6.80 -5.90
CA ARG A 48 2.53 7.44 -6.31
C ARG A 48 2.30 8.94 -6.49
N SER A 49 3.40 9.69 -6.56
CA SER A 49 3.38 11.14 -6.80
C SER A 49 2.75 11.57 -8.13
N ASP A 50 2.60 10.66 -9.10
CA ASP A 50 1.89 10.87 -10.37
C ASP A 50 0.37 10.61 -10.29
N CYS A 51 -0.18 10.47 -9.07
CA CYS A 51 -1.55 10.05 -8.78
C CYS A 51 -1.91 8.64 -9.28
N GLY A 52 -0.93 7.85 -9.74
CA GLY A 52 -1.12 6.46 -10.09
C GLY A 52 -1.17 5.57 -8.84
N ALA A 53 -2.06 4.57 -8.83
CA ALA A 53 -2.06 3.55 -7.80
C ALA A 53 -0.98 2.49 -8.08
N ASN A 54 -0.31 2.02 -7.03
CA ASN A 54 0.78 1.05 -7.14
C ASN A 54 0.59 -0.22 -6.30
N GLY A 55 -0.38 -0.21 -5.38
CA GLY A 55 -0.62 -1.35 -4.51
C GLY A 55 -1.65 -1.08 -3.42
N GLY A 56 -1.85 -2.11 -2.61
CA GLY A 56 -2.62 -2.10 -1.38
C GLY A 56 -1.71 -2.24 -0.16
N ALA A 57 -2.17 -1.72 0.96
CA ALA A 57 -1.60 -1.98 2.27
C ALA A 57 -2.71 -2.47 3.21
N LEU A 58 -2.50 -3.63 3.82
CA LEU A 58 -3.39 -4.24 4.80
C LEU A 58 -2.73 -4.22 6.18
N THR A 59 -3.37 -3.60 7.17
CA THR A 59 -2.91 -3.68 8.55
C THR A 59 -3.28 -5.03 9.15
N LEU A 60 -2.27 -5.77 9.61
CA LEU A 60 -2.41 -7.07 10.24
C LEU A 60 -3.07 -6.94 11.61
N ILE A 61 -4.15 -7.68 11.83
CA ILE A 61 -4.73 -7.86 13.17
C ILE A 61 -3.88 -8.85 13.98
N ALA A 62 -4.00 -8.80 15.30
CA ALA A 62 -3.21 -9.64 16.22
C ALA A 62 -3.29 -11.14 15.91
N GLU A 63 -4.44 -11.62 15.44
CA GLU A 63 -4.66 -13.03 15.08
C GLU A 63 -3.81 -13.50 13.89
N MET A 64 -3.35 -12.58 13.04
CA MET A 64 -2.59 -12.87 11.82
C MET A 64 -1.06 -12.85 12.04
N GLN A 65 -0.60 -12.50 13.25
CA GLN A 65 0.82 -12.26 13.57
C GLN A 65 1.53 -13.47 14.22
N ALA A 66 0.91 -14.65 14.18
CA ALA A 66 1.36 -15.88 14.84
C ALA A 66 2.43 -16.66 14.07
#